data_AF-A0A0W8F7A1-F1
#
_entry.id   AF-A0A0W8F7A1-F1
#
_cell.length_a   1.000
_cell.length_b   1.000
_cell.length_c   1.000
_cell.angle_alpha   90.00
_cell.angle_beta   90.00
_cell.angle_gamma   90.00
#
_symmetry.space_group_name_H-M   'P 1'
#
loop_
_entity.id
_entity.type
_entity.pdbx_description
1 polymer ?
#
loop_
_entity_poly.entity_id
_entity_poly.type
_entity_poly.pdbx_seq_one_letter_code
_entity_poly.pdbx_strand_id
1 'polypeptide(L)'
;MLRELDDKRGELGQKSLGLKDGPREQNAEASKWAARRNELNQATEQLIDTAQDFKKLRDECNKNVAQSKRKRDECNELVSQLYQKIDSIRKQHSNHRAGERSITDLRREIDYLEFRQQTEVLSPDKEKQLVNKIAALQAEFNGRKEELEKTEEMKKLLDEAQSLRDQASSYHDKVINFAEMAQECHDQMISNFKEADQTRAEADAAQREFLKALQ
;
A
#
# COMPACT_ATOMS: atom_id res chain seq x y z
N MET A 1 -44.36 -50.73 -55.87
CA MET A 1 -43.17 -50.25 -56.63
C MET A 1 -43.07 -48.73 -56.69
N LEU A 2 -43.90 -47.99 -57.45
CA LEU A 2 -43.75 -46.52 -57.57
C LEU A 2 -43.98 -45.77 -56.24
N ARG A 3 -45.03 -46.12 -55.49
CA ARG A 3 -45.35 -45.52 -54.18
C ARG A 3 -44.26 -45.76 -53.14
N GLU A 4 -43.74 -46.99 -53.07
CA GLU A 4 -42.65 -47.36 -52.15
C GLU A 4 -41.31 -46.65 -52.47
N LEU A 5 -41.09 -46.29 -53.74
CA LEU A 5 -39.91 -45.52 -54.16
C LEU A 5 -40.03 -44.04 -53.78
N ASP A 6 -41.23 -43.45 -53.89
CA ASP A 6 -41.49 -42.08 -53.43
C ASP A 6 -41.43 -41.97 -51.90
N ASP A 7 -41.96 -42.95 -51.17
CA ASP A 7 -41.86 -43.00 -49.70
C ASP A 7 -40.39 -43.12 -49.25
N LYS A 8 -39.59 -43.98 -49.90
CA LYS A 8 -38.13 -44.06 -49.67
C LYS A 8 -37.40 -42.76 -50.02
N ARG A 9 -37.83 -42.04 -51.05
CA ARG A 9 -37.23 -40.75 -51.43
C ARG A 9 -37.55 -39.66 -50.40
N GLY A 10 -38.77 -39.67 -49.84
CA GLY A 10 -39.17 -38.82 -48.72
C GLY A 10 -38.37 -39.10 -47.45
N GLU A 11 -38.23 -40.38 -47.08
CA GLU A 11 -37.40 -40.80 -45.94
C GLU A 11 -35.92 -40.45 -46.11
N LEU A 12 -35.36 -40.64 -47.32
CA LEU A 12 -33.98 -40.25 -47.63
C LEU A 12 -33.81 -38.72 -47.63
N GLY A 13 -34.83 -37.97 -48.05
CA GLY A 13 -34.87 -36.52 -47.97
C GLY A 13 -34.87 -36.02 -46.53
N GLN A 14 -35.70 -36.59 -45.65
CA GLN A 14 -35.71 -36.28 -44.22
C GLN A 14 -34.40 -36.69 -43.52
N LYS A 15 -33.84 -37.87 -43.85
CA LYS A 15 -32.53 -38.29 -43.34
C LYS A 15 -31.41 -37.33 -43.81
N SER A 16 -31.45 -36.88 -45.06
CA SER A 16 -30.49 -35.92 -45.62
C SER A 16 -30.60 -34.53 -44.99
N LEU A 17 -31.81 -34.09 -44.65
CA LEU A 17 -32.04 -32.84 -43.90
C LEU A 17 -31.52 -32.95 -42.46
N GLY A 18 -31.86 -34.02 -41.73
CA GLY A 18 -31.35 -34.27 -40.39
C GLY A 18 -29.81 -34.41 -40.34
N LEU A 19 -29.20 -34.98 -41.38
CA LEU A 19 -27.74 -35.05 -41.56
C LEU A 19 -27.09 -33.69 -41.81
N LYS A 20 -27.83 -32.68 -42.28
CA LYS A 20 -27.34 -31.31 -42.50
C LYS A 20 -27.52 -30.42 -41.27
N ASP A 21 -28.55 -30.64 -40.46
CA ASP A 21 -28.84 -29.83 -39.28
C ASP A 21 -27.88 -30.14 -38.13
N GLY A 22 -27.52 -31.41 -37.91
CA GLY A 22 -26.56 -31.81 -36.86
C GLY A 22 -25.19 -31.10 -36.93
N PRO A 23 -24.49 -31.10 -38.07
CA PRO A 23 -23.22 -30.39 -38.23
C PRO A 23 -23.34 -28.87 -38.06
N ARG A 24 -24.51 -28.31 -38.40
CA ARG A 24 -24.77 -26.87 -38.30
C ARG A 24 -24.98 -26.44 -36.85
N GLU A 25 -25.67 -27.26 -36.06
CA GLU A 25 -25.83 -27.08 -34.62
C GLU A 25 -24.50 -27.27 -33.87
N GLN A 26 -23.72 -28.30 -34.21
CA GLN A 26 -22.39 -28.53 -33.64
C GLN A 26 -21.44 -27.36 -33.92
N ASN A 27 -21.44 -26.84 -35.15
CA ASN A 27 -20.64 -25.68 -35.52
C ASN A 27 -21.09 -24.40 -34.79
N ALA A 28 -22.39 -24.22 -34.58
CA ALA A 28 -22.91 -23.10 -33.80
C ALA A 28 -22.48 -23.18 -32.33
N GLU A 29 -22.53 -24.38 -31.74
CA GLU A 29 -22.12 -24.61 -30.35
C GLU A 29 -20.60 -24.42 -30.17
N ALA A 30 -19.79 -24.95 -31.09
CA ALA A 30 -18.35 -24.71 -31.12
C ALA A 30 -18.04 -23.21 -31.26
N SER A 31 -18.76 -22.48 -32.12
CA SER A 31 -18.57 -21.03 -32.26
C SER A 31 -18.86 -20.25 -30.97
N LYS A 32 -19.87 -20.67 -30.17
CA LYS A 32 -20.16 -20.05 -28.87
C LYS A 32 -19.03 -20.27 -27.87
N TRP A 33 -18.53 -21.50 -27.77
CA TRP A 33 -17.41 -21.82 -26.86
C TRP A 33 -16.13 -21.10 -27.27
N ALA A 34 -15.85 -20.98 -28.57
CA ALA A 34 -14.72 -20.20 -29.07
C ALA A 34 -14.84 -18.71 -28.74
N ALA A 35 -16.03 -18.12 -28.92
CA ALA A 35 -16.30 -16.73 -28.57
C ALA A 35 -16.11 -16.49 -27.06
N ARG A 36 -16.69 -17.37 -26.23
CA ARG A 36 -16.58 -17.28 -24.76
C ARG A 36 -15.13 -17.40 -24.29
N ARG A 37 -14.36 -18.34 -24.86
CA ARG A 37 -12.93 -18.47 -24.55
C ARG A 37 -12.16 -17.20 -24.90
N ASN A 38 -12.41 -16.62 -26.08
CA ASN A 38 -11.72 -15.39 -26.51
C ASN A 38 -12.03 -14.21 -25.58
N GLU A 39 -13.30 -14.07 -25.18
CA GLU A 39 -13.72 -13.05 -24.21
C GLU A 39 -13.02 -13.25 -22.86
N LEU A 40 -12.98 -14.48 -22.33
CA LEU A 40 -12.32 -14.80 -21.07
C LEU A 40 -10.79 -14.60 -21.14
N ASN A 41 -10.15 -14.94 -22.25
CA ASN A 41 -8.72 -14.68 -22.46
C ASN A 41 -8.43 -13.18 -22.49
N GLN A 42 -9.26 -12.39 -23.17
CA GLN A 42 -9.11 -10.94 -23.20
C GLN A 42 -9.29 -10.32 -21.80
N ALA A 43 -10.29 -10.78 -21.04
CA ALA A 43 -10.49 -10.35 -19.66
C ALA A 43 -9.30 -10.74 -18.76
N THR A 44 -8.73 -11.94 -18.97
CA THR A 44 -7.55 -12.40 -18.25
C THR A 44 -6.33 -11.51 -18.53
N GLU A 45 -6.09 -11.12 -19.79
CA GLU A 45 -5.02 -10.20 -20.15
C GLU A 45 -5.20 -8.83 -19.47
N GLN A 46 -6.42 -8.28 -19.50
CA GLN A 46 -6.72 -6.98 -18.86
C GLN A 46 -6.49 -7.01 -17.34
N LEU A 47 -6.88 -8.10 -16.67
CA LEU A 47 -6.66 -8.28 -15.23
C LEU A 47 -5.17 -8.39 -14.91
N ILE A 48 -4.39 -9.09 -15.75
CA ILE A 48 -2.93 -9.19 -15.59
C ILE A 48 -2.28 -7.81 -15.78
N ASP A 49 -2.66 -7.06 -16.82
CA ASP A 49 -2.12 -5.73 -17.08
C ASP A 49 -2.41 -4.78 -15.90
N THR A 50 -3.65 -4.81 -15.41
CA THR A 50 -4.07 -4.04 -14.23
C THR A 50 -3.26 -4.44 -12.99
N ALA A 51 -3.04 -5.74 -12.76
CA ALA A 51 -2.21 -6.21 -11.66
C ALA A 51 -0.75 -5.76 -11.80
N GLN A 52 -0.20 -5.74 -13.02
CA GLN A 52 1.15 -5.25 -13.28
C GLN A 52 1.27 -3.73 -13.01
N ASP A 53 0.23 -2.96 -13.32
CA ASP A 53 0.22 -1.53 -13.03
C ASP A 53 0.14 -1.27 -11.51
N PHE A 54 -0.67 -2.03 -10.77
CA PHE A 54 -0.66 -1.98 -9.30
C PHE A 54 0.71 -2.37 -8.71
N LYS A 55 1.41 -3.33 -9.33
CA LYS A 55 2.78 -3.68 -8.94
C LYS A 55 3.73 -2.49 -9.13
N LYS A 56 3.66 -1.78 -10.26
CA LYS A 56 4.49 -0.59 -10.51
C LYS A 56 4.19 0.51 -9.50
N LEU A 57 2.91 0.78 -9.24
CA LEU A 57 2.46 1.77 -8.24
C LEU A 57 2.95 1.41 -6.84
N ARG A 58 2.84 0.14 -6.43
CA ARG A 58 3.37 -0.34 -5.16
C ARG A 58 4.89 -0.12 -5.07
N ASP A 59 5.63 -0.44 -6.13
CA ASP A 59 7.08 -0.29 -6.14
C ASP A 59 7.49 1.20 -6.10
N GLU A 60 6.72 2.10 -6.70
CA GLU A 60 6.87 3.55 -6.57
C GLU A 60 6.58 4.04 -5.15
N CYS A 61 5.46 3.59 -4.55
CA CYS A 61 5.14 3.90 -3.16
C CYS A 61 6.25 3.44 -2.21
N ASN A 62 6.80 2.25 -2.41
CA ASN A 62 7.94 1.74 -1.64
C ASN A 62 9.20 2.61 -1.77
N LYS A 63 9.49 3.13 -2.97
CA LYS A 63 10.58 4.10 -3.17
C LYS A 63 10.31 5.40 -2.40
N ASN A 64 9.07 5.89 -2.43
CA ASN A 64 8.67 7.10 -1.71
C ASN A 64 8.70 6.92 -0.19
N VAL A 65 8.35 5.73 0.32
CA VAL A 65 8.55 5.35 1.74
C VAL A 65 10.03 5.42 2.10
N ALA A 66 10.91 4.82 1.30
CA ALA A 66 12.34 4.81 1.56
C ALA A 66 12.93 6.23 1.53
N GLN A 67 12.51 7.07 0.58
CA GLN A 67 12.96 8.46 0.49
C GLN A 67 12.46 9.31 1.67
N SER A 68 11.19 9.18 2.04
CA SER A 68 10.62 9.90 3.18
C SER A 68 11.28 9.48 4.50
N LYS A 69 11.60 8.18 4.66
CA LYS A 69 12.37 7.68 5.81
C LYS A 69 13.75 8.34 5.89
N ARG A 70 14.51 8.37 4.79
CA ARG A 70 15.83 9.03 4.74
C ARG A 70 15.74 10.51 5.14
N LYS A 71 14.80 11.25 4.55
CA LYS A 71 14.62 12.68 4.87
C LYS A 71 14.22 12.90 6.32
N ARG A 72 13.34 12.06 6.87
CA ARG A 72 12.98 12.08 8.29
C ARG A 72 14.20 11.86 9.18
N ASP A 73 15.02 10.87 8.85
CA ASP A 73 16.21 10.53 9.63
C ASP A 73 17.27 11.64 9.54
N GLU A 74 17.47 12.24 8.36
CA GLU A 74 18.32 13.44 8.16
C GLU A 74 17.83 14.62 9.01
N CYS A 75 16.52 14.92 9.01
CA CYS A 75 15.95 15.97 9.86
C CYS A 75 16.20 15.69 11.35
N ASN A 76 16.02 14.44 11.80
CA ASN A 76 16.24 14.06 13.19
C ASN A 76 17.72 14.19 13.61
N GLU A 77 18.66 13.86 12.72
CA GLU A 77 20.08 14.07 12.95
C GLU A 77 20.41 15.56 13.08
N LEU A 78 19.87 16.41 12.20
CA LEU A 78 20.06 17.86 12.27
C LEU A 78 19.47 18.46 13.57
N VAL A 79 18.27 18.02 13.96
CA VAL A 79 17.65 18.42 15.24
C VAL A 79 18.54 18.04 16.42
N SER A 80 19.10 16.82 16.41
CA SER A 80 20.01 16.36 17.47
C SER A 80 21.28 17.21 17.54
N GLN A 81 21.85 17.59 16.40
CA GLN A 81 23.02 18.47 16.33
C GLN A 81 22.69 19.88 16.85
N LEU A 82 21.50 20.42 16.56
CA LEU A 82 21.07 21.72 17.08
C LEU A 82 20.91 21.69 18.60
N TYR A 83 20.30 20.65 19.17
CA TYR A 83 20.20 20.51 20.63
C TYR A 83 21.57 20.36 21.31
N GLN A 84 22.51 19.65 20.69
CA GLN A 84 23.89 19.59 21.20
C GLN A 84 24.58 20.97 21.19
N LYS A 85 24.37 21.76 20.12
CA LYS A 85 24.86 23.15 20.07
C LYS A 85 24.23 24.00 21.16
N ILE A 86 22.91 23.93 21.34
CA ILE A 86 22.18 24.64 22.40
C ILE A 86 22.75 24.28 23.79
N ASP A 87 22.98 23.00 24.06
CA ASP A 87 23.58 22.57 25.33
C ASP A 87 25.03 23.04 25.50
N SER A 88 25.82 23.08 24.43
CA SER A 88 27.20 23.60 24.48
C SER A 88 27.23 25.09 24.83
N ILE A 89 26.35 25.89 24.23
CA ILE A 89 26.19 27.33 24.51
C ILE A 89 25.73 27.50 25.96
N ARG A 90 24.74 26.72 26.42
CA ARG A 90 24.28 26.74 27.82
C ARG A 90 25.42 26.47 28.81
N LYS A 91 26.29 25.48 28.54
CA LYS A 91 27.43 25.14 29.39
C LYS A 91 28.48 26.27 29.42
N GLN A 92 28.71 26.96 28.31
CA GLN A 92 29.67 28.07 28.26
C GLN A 92 29.17 29.32 29.00
N HIS A 93 27.87 29.60 28.97
CA HIS A 93 27.30 30.78 29.63
C HIS A 93 27.08 30.64 31.15
N SER A 94 27.61 29.59 31.81
CA SER A 94 27.53 29.38 33.27
C SER A 94 26.11 29.37 33.87
N ASN A 95 25.06 29.26 33.05
CA ASN A 95 23.66 29.05 33.48
C ASN A 95 23.38 27.58 33.85
N HIS A 96 24.42 26.79 34.12
CA HIS A 96 24.29 25.40 34.52
C HIS A 96 24.17 25.31 36.04
N ARG A 97 22.93 25.22 36.55
CA ARG A 97 22.71 24.82 37.94
C ARG A 97 23.04 23.33 38.07
N ALA A 98 23.93 22.99 39.01
CA ALA A 98 24.31 21.60 39.27
C ALA A 98 23.08 20.76 39.62
N GLY A 99 22.80 19.71 38.82
CA GLY A 99 21.68 18.79 39.01
C GLY A 99 20.46 19.03 38.12
N GLU A 100 20.42 20.10 37.31
CA GLU A 100 19.37 20.28 36.31
C GLU A 100 19.56 19.34 35.11
N ARG A 101 18.52 18.59 34.76
CA ARG A 101 18.48 17.79 33.52
C ARG A 101 18.72 18.70 32.31
N SER A 102 19.51 18.23 31.34
CA SER A 102 19.74 19.00 30.11
C SER A 102 18.47 19.05 29.26
N ILE A 103 18.35 20.06 28.40
CA ILE A 103 17.21 20.14 27.48
C ILE A 103 17.25 18.97 26.48
N THR A 104 18.46 18.52 26.13
CA THR A 104 18.69 17.34 25.29
C THR A 104 18.28 16.04 25.98
N ASP A 105 18.51 15.88 27.29
CA ASP A 105 18.11 14.66 28.02
C ASP A 105 16.59 14.55 28.14
N LEU A 106 15.92 15.66 28.48
CA LEU A 106 14.45 15.70 28.45
C LEU A 106 13.93 15.35 27.07
N ARG A 107 14.53 15.94 26.04
CA ARG A 107 14.12 15.71 24.65
C ARG A 107 14.27 14.25 24.26
N ARG A 108 15.43 13.65 24.57
CA ARG A 108 15.69 12.24 24.30
C ARG A 108 14.72 11.32 25.04
N GLU A 109 14.32 11.67 26.27
CA GLU A 109 13.30 10.92 27.02
C GLU A 109 11.93 11.05 26.35
N ILE A 110 11.53 12.25 25.92
CA ILE A 110 10.28 12.48 25.18
C ILE A 110 10.26 11.66 23.88
N ASP A 111 11.30 11.78 23.04
CA ASP A 111 11.39 11.11 21.76
C ASP A 111 11.36 9.58 21.93
N TYR A 112 12.00 9.05 22.99
CA TYR A 112 11.93 7.62 23.32
C TYR A 112 10.52 7.17 23.70
N LEU A 113 9.80 7.96 24.51
CA LEU A 113 8.43 7.63 24.93
C LEU A 113 7.44 7.75 23.77
N GLU A 114 7.60 8.77 22.91
CA GLU A 114 6.81 8.94 21.67
C GLU A 114 7.05 7.78 20.70
N PHE A 115 8.31 7.37 20.51
CA PHE A 115 8.62 6.19 19.70
C PHE A 115 7.99 4.91 20.25
N ARG A 116 8.03 4.71 21.58
CA ARG A 116 7.33 3.59 22.22
C ARG A 116 5.82 3.67 22.02
N GLN A 117 5.23 4.86 22.12
CA GLN A 117 3.80 5.05 21.84
C GLN A 117 3.44 4.64 20.42
N GLN A 118 4.30 4.94 19.45
CA GLN A 118 4.06 4.62 18.03
C GLN A 118 4.27 3.14 17.68
N THR A 119 5.15 2.44 18.39
CA THR A 119 5.62 1.09 17.99
C THR A 119 5.13 -0.04 18.89
N GLU A 120 4.79 0.25 20.16
CA GLU A 120 4.32 -0.76 21.09
C GLU A 120 2.79 -0.83 21.10
N VAL A 121 2.24 -2.04 21.00
CA VAL A 121 0.81 -2.28 21.23
C VAL A 121 0.58 -2.26 22.74
N LEU A 122 -0.01 -1.16 23.24
CA LEU A 122 -0.28 -0.94 24.66
C LEU A 122 -1.77 -1.13 24.98
N SER A 123 -2.07 -1.45 26.24
CA SER A 123 -3.46 -1.40 26.70
C SER A 123 -3.90 0.07 26.88
N PRO A 124 -5.20 0.38 26.79
CA PRO A 124 -5.69 1.76 26.89
C PRO A 124 -5.23 2.48 28.17
N ASP A 125 -5.14 1.78 29.29
CA ASP A 125 -4.68 2.36 30.56
C ASP A 125 -3.18 2.69 30.54
N LYS A 126 -2.36 1.82 29.93
CA LYS A 126 -0.91 2.05 29.79
C LYS A 126 -0.64 3.16 28.78
N GLU A 127 -1.42 3.25 27.71
CA GLU A 127 -1.34 4.32 26.73
C GLU A 127 -1.68 5.67 27.37
N LYS A 128 -2.76 5.76 28.16
CA LYS A 128 -3.09 6.97 28.93
C LYS A 128 -1.97 7.38 29.88
N GLN A 129 -1.36 6.44 30.60
CA GLN A 129 -0.22 6.72 31.48
C GLN A 129 0.99 7.24 30.69
N LEU A 130 1.27 6.65 29.53
CA LEU A 130 2.37 7.05 28.65
C LEU A 130 2.14 8.48 28.12
N VAL A 131 0.94 8.77 27.62
CA VAL A 131 0.54 10.12 27.15
C VAL A 131 0.66 11.15 28.26
N ASN A 132 0.19 10.85 29.47
CA ASN A 132 0.33 11.75 30.61
C ASN A 132 1.79 12.01 30.97
N LYS A 133 2.65 10.97 30.91
CA LYS A 133 4.09 11.12 31.15
C LYS A 133 4.76 11.99 30.09
N ILE A 134 4.41 11.79 28.81
CA ILE A 134 4.90 12.62 27.69
C ILE A 134 4.48 14.08 27.91
N ALA A 135 3.21 14.33 28.23
CA ALA A 135 2.70 15.68 28.46
C ALA A 135 3.43 16.41 29.62
N ALA A 136 3.70 15.70 30.73
CA ALA A 136 4.45 16.26 31.85
C ALA A 136 5.90 16.62 31.46
N LEU A 137 6.58 15.74 30.72
CA LEU A 137 7.93 16.00 30.22
C LEU A 137 7.97 17.15 29.19
N GLN A 138 6.95 17.25 28.32
CA GLN A 138 6.80 18.34 27.37
C GLN A 138 6.60 19.69 28.08
N ALA A 139 5.81 19.72 29.16
CA ALA A 139 5.67 20.94 29.98
C ALA A 139 7.00 21.36 30.62
N GLU A 140 7.78 20.41 31.17
CA GLU A 140 9.12 20.68 31.71
C GLU A 140 10.08 21.17 30.62
N PHE A 141 10.00 20.57 29.42
CA PHE A 141 10.78 20.97 28.26
C PHE A 141 10.47 22.40 27.82
N ASN A 142 9.19 22.76 27.72
CA ASN A 142 8.76 24.09 27.31
C ASN A 142 9.17 25.16 28.33
N GLY A 143 9.05 24.88 29.63
CA GLY A 143 9.53 25.80 30.67
C GLY A 143 11.03 26.06 30.54
N ARG A 144 11.84 25.02 30.27
CA ARG A 144 13.28 25.19 30.02
C ARG A 144 13.58 25.91 28.70
N LYS A 145 12.77 25.69 27.67
CA LYS A 145 12.90 26.36 26.38
C LYS A 145 12.76 27.88 26.56
N GLU A 146 11.72 28.33 27.26
CA GLU A 146 11.48 29.76 27.55
C GLU A 146 12.63 30.40 28.34
N GLU A 147 13.25 29.65 29.26
CA GLU A 147 14.42 30.14 30.00
C GLU A 147 15.66 30.35 29.10
N LEU A 148 15.80 29.56 28.04
CA LEU A 148 16.92 29.62 27.09
C LEU A 148 16.70 30.67 25.99
N GLU A 149 15.44 30.96 25.63
CA GLU A 149 15.08 31.98 24.63
C GLU A 149 15.44 33.42 25.02
N LYS A 150 16.02 33.64 26.22
CA LYS A 150 16.50 34.95 26.71
C LYS A 150 17.58 35.58 25.82
N THR A 151 18.20 34.83 24.93
CA THR A 151 19.17 35.34 23.95
C THR A 151 18.68 35.10 22.54
N GLU A 152 18.78 36.11 21.67
CA GLU A 152 18.37 36.03 20.25
C GLU A 152 19.02 34.86 19.50
N GLU A 153 20.27 34.52 19.81
CA GLU A 153 20.97 33.36 19.25
C GLU A 153 20.29 32.03 19.62
N MET A 154 19.93 31.86 20.90
CA MET A 154 19.26 30.65 21.39
C MET A 154 17.85 30.52 20.84
N LYS A 155 17.13 31.65 20.73
CA LYS A 155 15.80 31.68 20.11
C LYS A 155 15.85 31.18 18.66
N LYS A 156 16.79 31.68 17.85
CA LYS A 156 16.96 31.23 16.46
C LYS A 156 17.27 29.74 16.35
N LEU A 157 18.16 29.22 17.18
CA LEU A 157 18.51 27.78 17.18
C LEU A 157 17.32 26.91 17.59
N LEU A 158 16.52 27.37 18.56
CA LEU A 158 15.32 26.68 19.01
C LEU A 158 14.20 26.69 17.96
N ASP A 159 14.02 27.81 17.26
CA ASP A 159 13.06 27.93 16.16
C ASP A 159 13.46 27.05 14.96
N GLU A 160 14.76 27.00 14.63
CA GLU A 160 15.30 26.11 13.59
C GLU A 160 15.09 24.63 13.96
N ALA A 161 15.37 24.27 15.22
CA ALA A 161 15.14 22.91 15.72
C ALA A 161 13.65 22.53 15.69
N GLN A 162 12.75 23.47 15.99
CA GLN A 162 11.31 23.25 15.89
C GLN A 162 10.88 23.06 14.44
N SER A 163 11.34 23.91 13.51
CA SER A 163 11.00 23.80 12.10
C SER A 163 11.44 22.46 11.50
N LEU A 164 12.66 22.00 11.82
CA LEU A 164 13.14 20.68 11.40
C LEU A 164 12.35 19.53 12.03
N ARG A 165 11.85 19.70 13.26
CA ARG A 165 10.95 18.72 13.90
C ARG A 165 9.63 18.62 13.15
N ASP A 166 9.04 19.76 12.80
CA ASP A 166 7.77 19.79 12.06
C ASP A 166 7.94 19.15 10.67
N GLN A 167 9.10 19.37 10.02
CA GLN A 167 9.46 18.68 8.79
C GLN A 167 9.61 17.17 8.99
N ALA A 168 10.29 16.73 10.06
CA ALA A 168 10.43 15.31 10.38
C ALA A 168 9.07 14.64 10.61
N SER A 169 8.15 15.32 11.32
CA SER A 169 6.77 14.86 11.52
C SER A 169 6.04 14.73 10.19
N SER A 170 6.13 15.74 9.31
CA SER A 170 5.52 15.68 7.98
C SER A 170 6.07 14.51 7.13
N TYR A 171 7.37 14.22 7.23
CA TYR A 171 7.94 13.05 6.56
C TYR A 171 7.48 11.74 7.17
N HIS A 172 7.26 11.68 8.49
CA HIS A 172 6.68 10.52 9.14
C HIS A 172 5.25 10.26 8.64
N ASP A 173 4.40 11.28 8.56
CA ASP A 173 3.04 11.15 8.02
C ASP A 173 3.06 10.67 6.57
N LYS A 174 3.99 11.19 5.75
CA LYS A 174 4.21 10.70 4.38
C LYS A 174 4.63 9.23 4.35
N VAL A 175 5.48 8.78 5.27
CA VAL A 175 5.87 7.37 5.37
C VAL A 175 4.66 6.49 5.66
N ILE A 176 3.77 6.91 6.57
CA ILE A 176 2.54 6.18 6.88
C ILE A 176 1.64 6.13 5.64
N ASN A 177 1.33 7.28 5.04
CA ASN A 177 0.45 7.36 3.88
C ASN A 177 0.96 6.52 2.70
N PHE A 178 2.25 6.62 2.36
CA PHE A 178 2.81 5.81 1.27
C PHE A 178 2.87 4.31 1.61
N ALA A 179 3.02 3.95 2.89
CA ALA A 179 2.98 2.55 3.31
C ALA A 179 1.55 1.99 3.20
N GLU A 180 0.54 2.75 3.59
CA GLU A 180 -0.88 2.39 3.42
C GLU A 180 -1.23 2.23 1.93
N MET A 181 -0.87 3.22 1.10
CA MET A 181 -1.06 3.14 -0.35
C MET A 181 -0.34 1.93 -0.98
N ALA A 182 0.89 1.63 -0.54
CA ALA A 182 1.63 0.46 -1.01
C ALA A 182 0.90 -0.84 -0.63
N GLN A 183 0.33 -0.90 0.58
CA GLN A 183 -0.44 -2.05 1.03
C GLN A 183 -1.74 -2.23 0.25
N GLU A 184 -2.49 -1.15 0.03
CA GLU A 184 -3.69 -1.17 -0.81
C GLU A 184 -3.38 -1.64 -2.24
N CYS A 185 -2.33 -1.10 -2.86
CA CYS A 185 -1.87 -1.54 -4.18
C CYS A 185 -1.48 -3.03 -4.17
N HIS A 186 -0.85 -3.51 -3.08
CA HIS A 186 -0.50 -4.91 -2.94
C HIS A 186 -1.74 -5.83 -2.86
N ASP A 187 -2.74 -5.43 -2.09
CA ASP A 187 -3.98 -6.17 -1.93
C ASP A 187 -4.78 -6.20 -3.23
N GLN A 188 -4.88 -5.05 -3.93
CA GLN A 188 -5.52 -4.97 -5.24
C GLN A 188 -4.78 -5.79 -6.30
N MET A 189 -3.45 -5.75 -6.31
CA MET A 189 -2.63 -6.59 -7.18
C MET A 189 -2.91 -8.08 -6.95
N ILE A 190 -2.96 -8.53 -5.68
CA ILE A 190 -3.27 -9.93 -5.35
C ILE A 190 -4.67 -10.31 -5.81
N SER A 191 -5.67 -9.44 -5.60
CA SER A 191 -7.05 -9.71 -6.04
C SER A 191 -7.13 -9.90 -7.55
N ASN A 192 -6.53 -8.99 -8.32
CA ASN A 192 -6.53 -9.07 -9.78
C ASN A 192 -5.81 -10.33 -10.29
N PHE A 193 -4.70 -10.75 -9.67
CA PHE A 193 -4.05 -12.01 -10.05
C PHE A 193 -4.92 -13.24 -9.75
N LYS A 194 -5.61 -13.26 -8.61
CA LYS A 194 -6.54 -14.35 -8.28
C LYS A 194 -7.71 -14.42 -9.28
N GLU A 195 -8.29 -13.28 -9.62
CA GLU A 195 -9.37 -13.18 -10.62
C GLU A 195 -8.88 -13.59 -12.01
N ALA A 196 -7.66 -13.19 -12.40
CA ALA A 196 -7.06 -13.60 -13.66
C ALA A 196 -6.85 -15.12 -13.73
N ASP A 197 -6.36 -15.73 -12.65
CA ASP A 197 -6.17 -17.18 -12.58
C ASP A 197 -7.50 -17.95 -12.65
N GLN A 198 -8.56 -17.43 -12.00
CA GLN A 198 -9.91 -17.99 -12.12
C GLN A 198 -10.44 -17.87 -13.56
N THR A 199 -10.33 -16.69 -14.16
CA THR A 199 -10.80 -16.42 -15.52
C THR A 199 -10.06 -17.29 -16.54
N ARG A 200 -8.75 -17.52 -16.33
CA ARG A 200 -7.95 -18.46 -17.13
C ARG A 200 -8.46 -19.88 -17.01
N ALA A 201 -8.78 -20.35 -15.80
CA ALA A 201 -9.34 -21.69 -15.60
C ALA A 201 -10.71 -21.86 -16.30
N GLU A 202 -11.54 -20.82 -16.30
CA GLU A 202 -12.80 -20.79 -17.06
C GLU A 202 -12.57 -20.81 -18.57
N ALA A 203 -11.57 -20.07 -19.07
CA ALA A 203 -11.18 -20.09 -20.47
C ALA A 203 -10.70 -21.48 -20.92
N ASP A 204 -9.91 -22.16 -20.09
CA ASP A 204 -9.46 -23.53 -20.32
C ASP A 204 -10.63 -24.53 -20.30
N ALA A 205 -11.62 -24.31 -19.44
CA ALA A 205 -12.86 -25.10 -19.44
C ALA A 205 -13.65 -24.89 -20.75
N ALA A 206 -13.84 -23.64 -21.18
CA ALA A 206 -14.49 -23.32 -22.45
C ALA A 206 -13.73 -23.93 -23.65
N GLN A 207 -12.40 -23.93 -23.61
CA GLN A 207 -11.57 -24.57 -24.64
C GLN A 207 -11.77 -26.09 -24.67
N ARG A 208 -11.92 -26.76 -23.52
CA ARG A 208 -12.23 -28.19 -23.48
C ARG A 208 -13.60 -28.50 -24.08
N GLU A 209 -14.62 -27.70 -23.78
CA GLU A 209 -15.96 -27.88 -24.36
C GLU A 209 -15.98 -27.58 -25.86
N PHE A 210 -15.23 -26.57 -26.32
CA PHE A 210 -15.01 -26.30 -27.74
C PHE A 210 -14.43 -27.51 -28.47
N LEU A 211 -13.40 -28.14 -27.92
CA LEU A 211 -12.77 -29.33 -28.52
C LEU A 211 -13.72 -30.54 -28.56
N LYS A 212 -14.60 -30.70 -27.58
CA LYS A 212 -15.64 -31.75 -27.59
C LYS A 212 -16.71 -31.48 -28.63
N ALA A 213 -17.11 -30.23 -28.83
CA ALA A 213 -18.11 -29.84 -29.83
C ALA A 213 -17.62 -30.00 -31.28
N LEU A 214 -16.30 -30.10 -31.48
CA LEU A 214 -15.64 -30.34 -32.76
C LEU A 214 -15.44 -31.84 -33.10
N GLN A 215 -15.69 -32.75 -32.14
CA GLN A 215 -15.61 -34.20 -32.32
C GLN A 215 -16.97 -34.78 -32.73
#